data_AF-A0A6J4H3T1-F1
#
_entry.id   AF-A0A6J4H3T1-F1
#
_cell.length_a   1.000
_cell.length_b   1.000
_cell.length_c   1.000
_cell.angle_alpha   90.00
_cell.angle_beta   90.00
_cell.angle_gamma   90.00
#
_symmetry.space_group_name_H-M   'P 1'
#
loop_
_entity.id
_entity.type
_entity.pdbx_description
1 polymer ?
#
loop_
_entity_poly.entity_id
_entity_poly.type
_entity_poly.pdbx_seq_one_letter_code
_entity_poly.pdbx_strand_id
1 'polypeptide(L)'
;MEQHKSFAEAGEAIRAAALAAGLAVAPHELRPLLKALGDRFPASDQALRAALLGIRRRAWRDRLAALAKGAAAPPARPDDLDAAAASIGDPEAGDAELLSALREAVLARLAGYGAPEAALAAALEDLPEGPSREPTLEAVEHCGRLVAEAFALPGADAAAFASRAAEAERRRRGERHAAARAARETRAEEERRLEAWEASLVGAEAV
;
A
#
# COMPACT_ATOMS: atom_id res chain seq x y z
N MET A 1 12.04 -36.60 -30.94
CA MET A 1 10.75 -37.06 -30.40
C MET A 1 10.84 -37.49 -28.93
N GLU A 2 12.00 -37.98 -28.46
CA GLU A 2 12.19 -38.46 -27.08
C GLU A 2 12.17 -37.34 -26.00
N GLN A 3 12.76 -36.16 -26.25
CA GLN A 3 12.79 -35.07 -25.26
C GLN A 3 11.40 -34.52 -24.91
N HIS A 4 10.46 -34.48 -25.87
CA HIS A 4 9.09 -34.03 -25.62
C HIS A 4 8.30 -35.03 -24.78
N LYS A 5 8.56 -36.34 -24.94
CA LYS A 5 7.92 -37.40 -24.15
C LYS A 5 8.41 -37.37 -22.70
N SER A 6 9.71 -37.16 -22.50
CA SER A 6 10.31 -37.01 -21.16
C SER A 6 9.74 -35.80 -20.39
N PHE A 7 9.51 -34.66 -21.05
CA PHE A 7 8.92 -33.49 -20.39
C PHE A 7 7.45 -33.70 -19.98
N ALA A 8 6.67 -34.39 -20.82
CA ALA A 8 5.27 -34.70 -20.51
C ALA A 8 5.16 -35.66 -19.31
N GLU A 9 5.98 -36.71 -19.28
CA GLU A 9 6.04 -37.68 -18.18
C GLU A 9 6.49 -37.02 -16.87
N ALA A 10 7.54 -36.18 -16.90
CA ALA A 10 8.00 -35.45 -15.72
C ALA A 10 6.96 -34.42 -15.22
N GLY A 11 6.26 -33.76 -16.14
CA GLY A 11 5.17 -32.84 -15.81
C GLY A 11 3.97 -33.53 -15.16
N GLU A 12 3.65 -34.76 -15.57
CA GLU A 12 2.60 -35.58 -14.95
C GLU A 12 3.02 -36.07 -13.57
N ALA A 13 4.28 -36.49 -13.40
CA ALA A 13 4.83 -36.87 -12.10
C ALA A 13 4.78 -35.72 -11.08
N ILE A 14 5.11 -34.48 -11.49
CA ILE A 14 4.94 -33.30 -10.63
C ILE A 14 3.48 -33.10 -10.24
N ARG A 15 2.55 -33.17 -11.20
CA ARG A 15 1.12 -32.96 -10.90
C ARG A 15 0.59 -34.01 -9.94
N ALA A 16 0.98 -35.26 -10.11
CA ALA A 16 0.60 -36.34 -9.20
C ALA A 16 1.18 -36.12 -7.79
N ALA A 17 2.45 -35.73 -7.69
CA ALA A 17 3.10 -35.46 -6.41
C ALA A 17 2.50 -34.22 -5.71
N ALA A 18 2.20 -33.16 -6.47
CA ALA A 18 1.55 -31.96 -5.94
C ALA A 18 0.11 -32.26 -5.46
N LEU A 19 -0.65 -33.04 -6.22
CA LEU A 19 -1.99 -33.48 -5.81
C LEU A 19 -1.94 -34.30 -4.51
N ALA A 20 -0.96 -35.21 -4.39
CA ALA A 20 -0.75 -36.00 -3.17
C ALA A 20 -0.37 -35.12 -1.97
N ALA A 21 0.32 -34.00 -2.21
CA ALA A 21 0.68 -32.98 -1.21
C ALA A 21 -0.45 -31.96 -0.94
N GLY A 22 -1.60 -32.08 -1.62
CA GLY A 22 -2.72 -31.14 -1.50
C GLY A 22 -2.44 -29.76 -2.10
N LEU A 23 -1.53 -29.66 -3.07
CA LEU A 23 -1.10 -28.41 -3.70
C LEU A 23 -1.74 -28.26 -5.07
N ALA A 24 -2.27 -27.07 -5.36
CA ALA A 24 -2.69 -26.73 -6.71
C ALA A 24 -1.45 -26.35 -7.52
N VAL A 25 -1.37 -26.76 -8.79
CA VAL A 25 -0.29 -26.33 -9.71
C VAL A 25 -0.92 -25.85 -11.00
N ALA A 26 -0.74 -24.58 -11.31
CA ALA A 26 -1.23 -24.01 -12.55
C ALA A 26 -0.36 -24.45 -13.75
N PRO A 27 -0.92 -24.55 -14.97
CA PRO A 27 -0.17 -25.01 -16.14
C PRO A 27 1.11 -24.22 -16.42
N HIS A 28 1.12 -22.91 -16.14
CA HIS A 28 2.27 -22.03 -16.35
C HIS A 28 3.38 -22.20 -15.29
N GLU A 29 3.08 -22.82 -14.16
CA GLU A 29 4.04 -23.07 -13.06
C GLU A 29 4.87 -24.35 -13.29
N LEU A 30 4.39 -25.25 -14.15
CA LEU A 30 5.02 -26.56 -14.39
C LEU A 30 6.45 -26.46 -14.90
N ARG A 31 6.72 -25.58 -15.87
CA ARG A 31 8.07 -25.42 -16.43
C ARG A 31 9.05 -24.83 -15.41
N PRO A 32 8.72 -23.74 -14.69
CA PRO A 32 9.52 -23.27 -13.56
C PRO A 32 9.74 -24.33 -12.48
N LEU A 33 8.72 -25.13 -12.14
CA LEU A 33 8.84 -26.22 -11.16
C LEU A 33 9.83 -27.29 -11.60
N LEU A 34 9.71 -27.77 -12.84
CA LEU A 34 10.67 -28.73 -13.42
C LEU A 34 12.11 -28.20 -13.34
N LYS A 35 12.30 -26.91 -13.65
CA LYS A 35 13.61 -26.27 -13.55
C LYS A 35 14.12 -26.17 -12.11
N ALA A 36 13.25 -25.84 -11.15
CA ALA A 36 13.61 -25.68 -9.75
C ALA A 36 13.92 -27.01 -9.07
N LEU A 37 13.18 -28.07 -9.41
CA LEU A 37 13.36 -29.41 -8.87
C LEU A 37 14.55 -30.13 -9.52
N GLY A 38 14.81 -29.87 -10.80
CA GLY A 38 15.87 -30.54 -11.57
C GLY A 38 15.61 -32.05 -11.65
N ASP A 39 16.64 -32.87 -11.48
CA ASP A 39 16.53 -34.33 -11.53
C ASP A 39 16.03 -34.98 -10.22
N ARG A 40 15.53 -34.19 -9.26
CA ARG A 40 15.10 -34.67 -7.93
C ARG A 40 13.69 -35.25 -7.97
N PHE A 41 13.52 -36.37 -8.66
CA PHE A 41 12.25 -37.09 -8.75
C PHE A 41 12.32 -38.48 -8.09
N PRO A 42 11.29 -38.88 -7.32
CA PRO A 42 10.10 -38.09 -6.94
C PRO A 42 10.45 -36.96 -5.96
N ALA A 43 9.88 -35.77 -6.16
CA ALA A 43 10.09 -34.64 -5.27
C ALA A 43 9.33 -34.85 -3.95
N SER A 44 9.95 -34.50 -2.83
CA SER A 44 9.26 -34.49 -1.53
C SER A 44 8.25 -33.34 -1.46
N ASP A 45 7.23 -33.48 -0.59
CA ASP A 45 6.25 -32.42 -0.30
C ASP A 45 6.95 -31.09 0.04
N GLN A 46 7.93 -31.14 0.94
CA GLN A 46 8.71 -29.98 1.35
C GLN A 46 9.46 -29.32 0.17
N ALA A 47 10.02 -30.12 -0.74
CA ALA A 47 10.71 -29.59 -1.92
C ALA A 47 9.73 -28.92 -2.90
N LEU A 48 8.54 -29.51 -3.08
CA LEU A 48 7.47 -28.93 -3.90
C LEU A 48 6.96 -27.61 -3.33
N ARG A 49 6.68 -27.56 -2.02
CA ARG A 49 6.26 -26.33 -1.33
C ARG A 49 7.31 -25.23 -1.47
N ALA A 50 8.57 -25.53 -1.18
CA ALA A 50 9.65 -24.56 -1.31
C ALA A 50 9.80 -24.02 -2.75
N ALA A 51 9.70 -24.90 -3.75
CA ALA A 51 9.76 -24.50 -5.15
C ALA A 51 8.57 -23.62 -5.55
N LEU A 52 7.35 -23.98 -5.15
CA LEU A 52 6.14 -23.20 -5.40
C LEU A 52 6.19 -21.82 -4.75
N LEU A 53 6.63 -21.73 -3.50
CA LEU A 53 6.81 -20.45 -2.81
C LEU A 53 7.76 -19.54 -3.59
N GLY A 54 8.89 -20.07 -4.07
CA GLY A 54 9.84 -19.31 -4.90
C GLY A 54 9.21 -18.78 -6.20
N ILE A 55 8.36 -19.59 -6.84
CA ILE A 55 7.71 -19.23 -8.11
C ILE A 55 6.58 -18.20 -7.89
N ARG A 56 5.76 -18.39 -6.85
CA ARG A 56 4.55 -17.59 -6.60
C ARG A 56 4.83 -16.22 -5.98
N ARG A 57 5.95 -16.04 -5.28
CA ARG A 57 6.32 -14.76 -4.64
C ARG A 57 6.19 -13.55 -5.54
N ARG A 58 6.60 -13.66 -6.82
CA ARG A 58 6.47 -12.55 -7.77
C ARG A 58 5.00 -12.21 -8.05
N ALA A 59 4.17 -13.22 -8.32
CA ALA A 59 2.74 -13.02 -8.56
C ALA A 59 2.03 -12.47 -7.32
N TRP A 60 2.41 -12.92 -6.13
CA TRP A 60 1.93 -12.36 -4.87
C TRP A 60 2.32 -10.90 -4.69
N ARG A 61 3.56 -10.51 -5.01
CA ARG A 61 3.96 -9.11 -4.97
C ARG A 61 3.06 -8.23 -5.85
N ASP A 62 2.79 -8.66 -7.07
CA ASP A 62 1.91 -7.94 -7.99
C ASP A 62 0.46 -7.88 -7.45
N ARG A 63 -0.02 -8.99 -6.85
CA ARG A 63 -1.33 -9.06 -6.20
C ARG A 63 -1.44 -8.12 -4.99
N LEU A 64 -0.42 -8.11 -4.13
CA LEU A 64 -0.30 -7.22 -2.98
C LEU A 64 -0.31 -5.75 -3.41
N ALA A 65 0.42 -5.41 -4.47
CA ALA A 65 0.42 -4.05 -5.02
C ALA A 65 -0.96 -3.62 -5.53
N ALA A 66 -1.75 -4.56 -6.06
CA ALA A 66 -3.13 -4.29 -6.46
C ALA A 66 -4.06 -4.12 -5.25
N LEU A 67 -3.92 -5.00 -4.24
CA LEU A 67 -4.68 -4.94 -3.00
C LEU A 67 -4.40 -3.64 -2.21
N ALA A 68 -3.15 -3.17 -2.22
CA ALA A 68 -2.71 -1.93 -1.58
C ALA A 68 -3.26 -0.64 -2.21
N LYS A 69 -4.07 -0.72 -3.28
CA LYS A 69 -4.72 0.44 -3.90
C LYS A 69 -6.17 0.65 -3.44
N GLY A 70 -6.71 -0.24 -2.59
CA GLY A 70 -8.06 -0.13 -2.07
C GLY A 70 -8.26 1.04 -1.10
N ALA A 71 -9.51 1.47 -0.90
CA ALA A 71 -9.85 2.60 -0.03
C ALA A 71 -9.46 2.40 1.45
N ALA A 72 -9.33 1.15 1.89
CA ALA A 72 -8.88 0.77 3.23
C ALA A 72 -7.47 0.13 3.21
N ALA A 73 -6.69 0.42 2.17
CA ALA A 73 -5.34 -0.12 2.07
C ALA A 73 -4.39 0.54 3.09
N PRO A 74 -3.48 -0.24 3.68
CA PRO A 74 -2.43 0.33 4.51
C PRO A 74 -1.48 1.20 3.66
N PRO A 75 -0.77 2.16 4.27
CA PRO A 75 0.21 3.01 3.60
C PRO A 75 1.48 2.21 3.27
N ALA A 76 1.36 1.30 2.31
CA ALA A 76 2.38 0.30 1.97
C ALA A 76 3.43 0.84 0.99
N ARG A 77 4.70 0.51 1.26
CA ARG A 77 5.85 0.78 0.40
C ARG A 77 6.23 -0.45 -0.44
N PRO A 78 7.00 -0.27 -1.53
CA PRO A 78 7.57 -1.40 -2.28
C PRO A 78 8.28 -2.44 -1.40
N ASP A 79 9.01 -1.99 -0.38
CA ASP A 79 9.73 -2.88 0.55
C ASP A 79 8.77 -3.67 1.46
N ASP A 80 7.62 -3.11 1.83
CA ASP A 80 6.60 -3.81 2.61
C ASP A 80 5.98 -4.94 1.79
N LEU A 81 5.80 -4.74 0.47
CA LEU A 81 5.29 -5.77 -0.43
C LEU A 81 6.27 -6.96 -0.52
N ASP A 82 7.58 -6.67 -0.56
CA ASP A 82 8.62 -7.69 -0.58
C ASP A 82 8.70 -8.45 0.74
N ALA A 83 8.68 -7.73 1.86
CA ALA A 83 8.67 -8.33 3.18
C ALA A 83 7.44 -9.22 3.39
N ALA A 84 6.26 -8.74 2.99
CA ALA A 84 5.01 -9.49 3.05
C ALA A 84 5.09 -10.77 2.21
N ALA A 85 5.44 -10.67 0.92
CA ALA A 85 5.56 -11.84 0.04
C ALA A 85 6.61 -12.84 0.55
N ALA A 86 7.69 -12.37 1.18
CA ALA A 86 8.73 -13.22 1.74
C ALA A 86 8.30 -13.95 3.02
N SER A 87 7.39 -13.37 3.80
CA SER A 87 6.88 -13.94 5.06
C SER A 87 5.88 -15.07 4.88
N ILE A 88 5.27 -15.20 3.71
CA ILE A 88 4.26 -16.21 3.42
C ILE A 88 4.91 -17.59 3.27
N GLY A 89 4.50 -18.51 4.14
CA GLY A 89 4.96 -19.90 4.16
C GLY A 89 4.01 -20.90 3.51
N ASP A 90 2.76 -20.52 3.25
CA ASP A 90 1.78 -21.38 2.58
C ASP A 90 1.69 -21.04 1.09
N PRO A 91 2.08 -21.94 0.16
CA PRO A 91 1.93 -21.69 -1.28
C PRO A 91 0.48 -21.48 -1.72
N GLU A 92 -0.52 -21.92 -0.95
CA GLU A 92 -1.94 -21.73 -1.27
C GLU A 92 -2.56 -20.48 -0.61
N ALA A 93 -1.73 -19.58 -0.06
CA ALA A 93 -2.18 -18.33 0.55
C ALA A 93 -3.09 -17.51 -0.39
N GLY A 94 -4.27 -17.15 0.12
CA GLY A 94 -5.25 -16.31 -0.57
C GLY A 94 -5.06 -14.82 -0.27
N ASP A 95 -6.00 -14.02 -0.75
CA ASP A 95 -5.97 -12.56 -0.59
C ASP A 95 -6.02 -12.13 0.88
N ALA A 96 -6.71 -12.88 1.75
CA ALA A 96 -6.81 -12.57 3.17
C ALA A 96 -5.47 -12.73 3.87
N GLU A 97 -4.77 -13.84 3.61
CA GLU A 97 -3.43 -14.10 4.13
C GLU A 97 -2.41 -13.09 3.58
N LEU A 98 -2.51 -12.76 2.28
CA LEU A 98 -1.69 -11.74 1.64
C LEU A 98 -1.88 -10.37 2.31
N LEU A 99 -3.12 -9.93 2.52
CA LEU A 99 -3.42 -8.67 3.21
C LEU A 99 -2.93 -8.67 4.65
N SER A 100 -3.08 -9.80 5.36
CA SER A 100 -2.55 -9.95 6.71
C SER A 100 -1.02 -9.79 6.73
N ALA A 101 -0.31 -10.49 5.84
CA ALA A 101 1.15 -10.39 5.73
C ALA A 101 1.59 -8.95 5.39
N LEU A 102 0.87 -8.26 4.52
CA LEU A 102 1.13 -6.86 4.19
C LEU A 102 0.97 -5.94 5.39
N ARG A 103 -0.11 -6.12 6.14
CA ARG A 103 -0.37 -5.35 7.34
C ARG A 103 0.75 -5.54 8.37
N GLU A 104 1.16 -6.78 8.61
CA GLU A 104 2.28 -7.06 9.52
C GLU A 104 3.60 -6.42 9.07
N ALA A 105 3.90 -6.47 7.77
CA ALA A 105 5.08 -5.79 7.21
C ALA A 105 5.04 -4.26 7.43
N VAL A 106 3.87 -3.64 7.19
CA VAL A 106 3.67 -2.21 7.43
C VAL A 106 3.80 -1.87 8.91
N LEU A 107 3.20 -2.65 9.82
CA LEU A 107 3.31 -2.44 11.26
C LEU A 107 4.77 -2.54 11.73
N ALA A 108 5.50 -3.55 11.25
CA ALA A 108 6.92 -3.72 11.57
C ALA A 108 7.76 -2.51 11.13
N ARG A 109 7.51 -1.97 9.93
CA ARG A 109 8.16 -0.73 9.48
C ARG A 109 7.80 0.47 10.35
N LEU A 110 6.51 0.66 10.65
CA LEU A 110 6.03 1.79 11.45
C LEU A 110 6.64 1.80 12.86
N ALA A 111 6.78 0.63 13.48
CA ALA A 111 7.44 0.49 14.79
C ALA A 111 8.92 0.95 14.76
N GLY A 112 9.57 0.97 13.60
CA GLY A 112 10.96 1.39 13.42
C GLY A 112 11.22 2.89 13.50
N TYR A 113 10.19 3.75 13.52
CA TYR A 113 10.36 5.22 13.49
C TYR A 113 10.67 5.85 14.86
N GLY A 114 10.74 5.06 15.93
CA GLY A 114 11.13 5.51 17.28
C GLY A 114 10.06 6.30 18.04
N ALA A 115 9.14 7.00 17.35
CA ALA A 115 8.00 7.70 17.96
C ALA A 115 6.71 7.60 17.11
N PRO A 116 5.52 7.52 17.73
CA PRO A 116 4.24 7.45 17.00
C PRO A 116 4.01 8.63 16.04
N GLU A 117 4.37 9.85 16.43
CA GLU A 117 4.18 11.04 15.62
C GLU A 117 5.04 11.01 14.34
N ALA A 118 6.28 10.50 14.45
CA ALA A 118 7.17 10.33 13.31
C ALA A 118 6.65 9.25 12.36
N ALA A 119 6.17 8.13 12.92
CA ALA A 119 5.55 7.05 12.14
C ALA A 119 4.29 7.54 11.42
N LEU A 120 3.45 8.34 12.07
CA LEU A 120 2.26 8.92 11.46
C LEU A 120 2.61 9.87 10.31
N ALA A 121 3.59 10.74 10.48
CA ALA A 121 4.04 11.62 9.40
C ALA A 121 4.48 10.82 8.17
N ALA A 122 5.34 9.80 8.36
CA ALA A 122 5.79 8.93 7.28
C ALA A 122 4.64 8.12 6.65
N ALA A 123 3.70 7.61 7.45
CA ALA A 123 2.53 6.88 6.97
C ALA A 123 1.64 7.75 6.06
N LEU A 124 1.48 9.04 6.38
CA LEU A 124 0.69 9.97 5.58
C LEU A 124 1.37 10.34 4.26
N GLU A 125 2.70 10.40 4.24
CA GLU A 125 3.48 10.59 3.01
C GLU A 125 3.39 9.38 2.06
N ASP A 126 3.24 8.18 2.61
CA ASP A 126 3.13 6.93 1.88
C ASP A 126 1.70 6.64 1.36
N LEU A 127 0.71 7.48 1.70
CA LEU A 127 -0.66 7.28 1.20
C LEU A 127 -0.71 7.49 -0.32
N PRO A 128 -1.47 6.64 -1.05
CA PRO A 128 -1.61 6.81 -2.49
C PRO A 128 -2.21 8.17 -2.82
N GLU A 129 -1.60 8.90 -3.76
CA GLU A 129 -2.13 10.18 -4.23
C GLU A 129 -3.50 9.94 -4.92
N GLY A 130 -4.56 10.41 -4.26
CA GLY A 130 -5.90 10.47 -4.86
C GLY A 130 -6.04 11.62 -5.85
N PRO A 131 -7.18 11.71 -6.57
CA PRO A 131 -7.44 12.80 -7.52
C PRO A 131 -7.42 14.20 -6.88
N SER A 132 -7.71 14.30 -5.58
CA SER A 132 -7.62 15.53 -4.80
C SER A 132 -6.21 15.87 -4.31
N ARG A 133 -5.23 14.97 -4.48
CA ARG A 133 -3.87 15.03 -3.89
C ARG A 133 -3.81 15.08 -2.35
N GLU A 134 -4.89 15.49 -1.69
CA GLU A 134 -5.06 15.41 -0.25
C GLU A 134 -5.69 14.06 0.15
N PRO A 135 -5.17 13.37 1.18
CA PRO A 135 -5.76 12.15 1.69
C PRO A 135 -7.16 12.41 2.27
N THR A 136 -8.04 11.41 2.35
CA THR A 136 -9.31 11.57 3.06
C THR A 136 -9.07 11.61 4.58
N LEU A 137 -9.98 12.22 5.35
CA LEU A 137 -9.86 12.20 6.82
C LEU A 137 -9.95 10.77 7.38
N GLU A 138 -10.71 9.90 6.73
CA GLU A 138 -10.79 8.48 7.05
C GLU A 138 -9.45 7.77 6.84
N ALA A 139 -8.73 8.08 5.76
CA ALA A 139 -7.38 7.55 5.53
C ALA A 139 -6.39 8.04 6.60
N VAL A 140 -6.47 9.31 7.00
CA VAL A 140 -5.65 9.84 8.10
C VAL A 140 -5.94 9.13 9.42
N GLU A 141 -7.21 8.92 9.75
CA GLU A 141 -7.62 8.18 10.95
C GLU A 141 -7.15 6.72 10.90
N HIS A 142 -7.25 6.08 9.73
CA HIS A 142 -6.76 4.72 9.52
C HIS A 142 -5.24 4.60 9.72
N CYS A 143 -4.44 5.53 9.18
CA CYS A 143 -3.02 5.63 9.48
C CYS A 143 -2.76 5.79 10.98
N GLY A 144 -3.54 6.64 11.65
CA GLY A 144 -3.48 6.82 13.10
C GLY A 144 -3.70 5.51 13.87
N ARG A 145 -4.67 4.69 13.46
CA ARG A 145 -4.93 3.37 14.07
C ARG A 145 -3.77 2.39 13.86
N LEU A 146 -3.23 2.31 12.64
CA LEU A 146 -2.09 1.44 12.35
C LEU A 146 -0.83 1.84 13.14
N VAL A 147 -0.58 3.13 13.29
CA VAL A 147 0.53 3.63 14.11
C VAL A 147 0.31 3.31 15.58
N ALA A 148 -0.89 3.54 16.11
CA ALA A 148 -1.20 3.21 17.50
C ALA A 148 -0.99 1.71 17.79
N GLU A 149 -1.35 0.85 16.83
CA GLU A 149 -1.09 -0.58 16.91
C GLU A 149 0.40 -0.93 16.85
N ALA A 150 1.15 -0.35 15.91
CA ALA A 150 2.59 -0.61 15.77
C ALA A 150 3.37 -0.24 17.04
N PHE A 151 2.89 0.74 17.81
CA PHE A 151 3.46 1.17 19.09
C PHE A 151 2.77 0.55 20.31
N ALA A 152 1.87 -0.42 20.10
CA ALA A 152 1.12 -1.12 21.15
C ALA A 152 0.45 -0.17 22.17
N LEU A 153 -0.13 0.94 21.70
CA LEU A 153 -0.83 1.88 22.56
C LEU A 153 -2.07 1.22 23.17
N PRO A 154 -2.39 1.46 24.47
CA PRO A 154 -3.60 0.98 25.10
C PRO A 154 -4.86 1.43 24.35
N GLY A 155 -5.95 0.64 24.38
CA GLY A 155 -7.12 0.88 23.52
C GLY A 155 -7.74 2.29 23.57
N ALA A 156 -7.81 2.89 24.75
CA ALA A 156 -8.28 4.28 24.89
C ALA A 156 -7.30 5.30 24.27
N ASP A 157 -5.99 5.09 24.48
CA ASP A 157 -4.94 5.94 23.93
C ASP A 157 -4.82 5.80 22.42
N ALA A 158 -5.02 4.58 21.90
CA ALA A 158 -5.02 4.28 20.47
C ALA A 158 -6.17 5.00 19.75
N ALA A 159 -7.39 4.91 20.28
CA ALA A 159 -8.55 5.61 19.74
C ALA A 159 -8.36 7.13 19.80
N ALA A 160 -7.85 7.65 20.92
CA ALA A 160 -7.57 9.07 21.08
C ALA A 160 -6.47 9.55 20.13
N PHE A 161 -5.43 8.75 19.88
CA PHE A 161 -4.36 9.07 18.94
C PHE A 161 -4.89 9.21 17.50
N ALA A 162 -5.66 8.23 17.03
CA ALA A 162 -6.25 8.26 15.69
C ALA A 162 -7.22 9.44 15.51
N SER A 163 -8.06 9.72 16.52
CA SER A 163 -8.98 10.86 16.52
C SER A 163 -8.22 12.20 16.47
N ARG A 164 -7.19 12.39 17.31
CA ARG A 164 -6.36 13.60 17.28
C ARG A 164 -5.66 13.81 15.94
N ALA A 165 -5.23 12.75 15.27
CA ALA A 165 -4.64 12.83 13.93
C ALA A 165 -5.64 13.40 12.90
N ALA A 166 -6.86 12.87 12.88
CA ALA A 166 -7.93 13.35 11.99
C ALA A 166 -8.36 14.80 12.31
N GLU A 167 -8.44 15.16 13.59
CA GLU A 167 -8.76 16.54 14.02
C GLU A 167 -7.65 17.53 13.68
N ALA A 168 -6.38 17.15 13.85
CA ALA A 168 -5.24 17.96 13.44
C ALA A 168 -5.27 18.23 11.94
N GLU A 169 -5.55 17.21 11.12
CA GLU A 169 -5.67 17.40 9.67
C GLU A 169 -6.87 18.26 9.28
N ARG A 170 -8.02 18.09 9.95
CA ARG A 170 -9.19 18.96 9.76
C ARG A 170 -8.87 20.42 10.05
N ARG A 171 -8.14 20.71 11.15
CA ARG A 171 -7.69 22.06 11.49
C ARG A 171 -6.76 22.64 10.43
N ARG A 172 -5.76 21.86 9.99
CA ARG A 172 -4.83 22.28 8.91
C ARG A 172 -5.58 22.67 7.63
N ARG A 173 -6.60 21.90 7.23
CA ARG A 173 -7.42 22.25 6.05
C ARG A 173 -8.22 23.53 6.28
N GLY A 174 -8.82 23.67 7.46
CA GLY A 174 -9.54 24.89 7.85
C GLY A 174 -8.66 26.14 7.74
N GLU A 175 -7.44 26.07 8.26
CA GLU A 175 -6.43 27.14 8.20
C GLU A 175 -6.03 27.46 6.74
N ARG A 176 -5.75 26.45 5.91
CA ARG A 176 -5.46 26.65 4.48
C ARG A 176 -6.61 27.32 3.74
N HIS A 177 -7.85 26.88 3.97
CA HIS A 177 -9.01 27.47 3.33
C HIS A 177 -9.27 28.90 3.80
N ALA A 178 -9.09 29.18 5.10
CA ALA A 178 -9.19 30.53 5.63
C ALA A 178 -8.13 31.46 5.02
N ALA A 179 -6.86 31.01 4.95
CA ALA A 179 -5.79 31.76 4.30
C ALA A 179 -6.07 32.01 2.81
N ALA A 180 -6.59 31.02 2.09
CA ALA A 180 -6.95 31.16 0.69
C ALA A 180 -8.11 32.16 0.48
N ARG A 181 -9.10 32.18 1.38
CA ARG A 181 -10.19 33.18 1.34
C ARG A 181 -9.65 34.58 1.61
N ALA A 182 -8.88 34.76 2.68
CA ALA A 182 -8.26 36.04 3.01
C ALA A 182 -7.42 36.58 1.85
N ALA A 183 -6.61 35.73 1.21
CA ALA A 183 -5.82 36.13 0.04
C ALA A 183 -6.68 36.58 -1.16
N ARG A 184 -7.85 35.96 -1.38
CA ARG A 184 -8.79 36.39 -2.43
C ARG A 184 -9.46 37.72 -2.08
N GLU A 185 -9.87 37.89 -0.84
CA GLU A 185 -10.48 39.13 -0.34
C GLU A 185 -9.50 40.30 -0.45
N THR A 186 -8.25 40.13 -0.02
CA THR A 186 -7.20 41.15 -0.19
C THR A 186 -6.98 41.51 -1.65
N ARG A 187 -6.90 40.52 -2.56
CA ARG A 187 -6.75 40.80 -4.00
C ARG A 187 -7.92 41.61 -4.55
N ALA A 188 -9.15 41.26 -4.18
CA ALA A 188 -10.34 41.98 -4.62
C ALA A 188 -10.43 43.41 -4.04
N GLU A 189 -9.93 43.63 -2.82
CA GLU A 189 -9.81 44.97 -2.24
C GLU A 189 -8.78 45.83 -2.97
N GLU A 190 -7.60 45.27 -3.27
CA GLU A 190 -6.57 45.96 -4.03
C GLU A 190 -7.04 46.29 -5.45
N GLU A 191 -7.73 45.37 -6.13
CA GLU A 191 -8.33 45.61 -7.45
C GLU A 191 -9.35 46.75 -7.41
N ARG A 192 -10.27 46.76 -6.44
CA ARG A 192 -11.22 47.87 -6.26
C ARG A 192 -10.53 49.21 -5.98
N ARG A 193 -9.41 49.20 -5.24
CA ARG A 193 -8.62 50.41 -4.98
C ARG A 193 -7.96 50.92 -6.25
N LEU A 194 -7.41 50.03 -7.07
CA LEU A 194 -6.81 50.38 -8.36
C LEU A 194 -7.86 50.93 -9.32
N GLU A 195 -9.01 50.27 -9.47
CA GLU A 195 -10.12 50.75 -10.30
C GLU A 195 -10.60 52.15 -9.86
N ALA A 196 -10.76 52.38 -8.56
CA ALA A 196 -11.17 53.67 -8.03
C ALA A 196 -10.11 54.76 -8.30
N TRP A 197 -8.83 54.41 -8.18
CA TRP A 197 -7.72 55.32 -8.48
C TRP A 197 -7.65 55.65 -9.98
N GLU A 198 -7.77 54.65 -10.87
CA GLU A 198 -7.82 54.86 -12.32
C GLU A 198 -9.00 55.75 -12.73
N ALA A 199 -10.18 55.51 -12.16
CA ALA A 199 -11.36 56.34 -12.40
C ALA A 199 -11.14 57.81 -11.99
N SER A 200 -10.39 58.05 -10.90
CA SER A 200 -10.06 59.40 -10.43
C SER A 200 -9.10 60.14 -11.36
N LEU A 201 -8.21 59.42 -12.06
CA LEU A 201 -7.27 60.00 -13.02
C LEU A 201 -7.97 60.39 -14.33
N VAL A 202 -8.81 59.51 -14.88
CA VAL A 202 -9.53 59.77 -16.14
C VAL A 202 -10.54 60.92 -15.98
N GLY A 203 -11.18 61.04 -14.82
CA GLY A 203 -12.09 62.16 -14.53
C GLY A 203 -11.41 63.52 -14.38
N ALA A 204 -10.12 63.55 -14.01
CA ALA A 204 -9.35 64.78 -13.87
C ALA A 204 -8.78 65.32 -15.19
N GLU A 205 -8.64 64.47 -16.22
CA GLU A 205 -8.17 64.86 -17.57
C GLU A 205 -9.28 65.38 -18.50
N ALA A 206 -10.56 65.20 -18.13
CA ALA A 206 -11.71 65.64 -18.91
C ALA A 206 -12.22 67.07 -18.59
N VAL A 207 -11.49 67.81 -17.76
CA VAL A 207 -11.75 69.21 -17.36
C VAL A 207 -10.63 70.10 -17.85
#